data_AF-A0A7W6J3P4-F1
#
_entry.id   AF-A0A7W6J3P4-F1
#
_cell.length_a   1.000
_cell.length_b   1.000
_cell.length_c   1.000
_cell.angle_alpha   90.00
_cell.angle_beta   90.00
_cell.angle_gamma   90.00
#
_symmetry.space_group_name_H-M   'P 1'
#
loop_
_entity.id
_entity.type
_entity.pdbx_description
1 polymer ?
#
loop_
_entity_poly.entity_id
_entity_poly.type
_entity_poly.pdbx_seq_one_letter_code
_entity_poly.pdbx_strand_id
1 'polypeptide(L)'
;MTLFSARPCSLLMLAGLSLGLGTLSARASSDDSWAAFGKEVAAACKAATGDSFSKPRVVVDPYGSERYGLAIVTGKLKAGGTGSVICVFDKQSRKAEVGSELGPDLLKIAK
;
A
#
# COMPACT_ATOMS: atom_id res chain seq x y z
N MET A 1 -16.82 74.47 -18.28
CA MET A 1 -18.04 74.49 -17.46
C MET A 1 -18.33 73.06 -17.03
N THR A 2 -17.87 72.68 -15.84
CA THR A 2 -18.61 72.64 -14.55
C THR A 2 -19.29 71.28 -14.37
N LEU A 3 -19.28 70.56 -13.25
CA LEU A 3 -18.73 70.68 -11.89
C LEU A 3 -19.17 69.36 -11.17
N PHE A 4 -18.49 68.97 -10.10
CA PHE A 4 -19.04 68.32 -8.88
C PHE A 4 -19.63 66.88 -8.96
N SER A 5 -19.05 65.90 -8.26
CA SER A 5 -19.19 65.65 -6.81
C SER A 5 -20.58 65.12 -6.43
N ALA A 6 -20.66 63.84 -6.03
CA ALA A 6 -21.15 63.44 -4.71
C ALA A 6 -21.13 61.90 -4.58
N ARG A 7 -20.45 61.41 -3.54
CA ARG A 7 -20.54 60.03 -3.04
C ARG A 7 -21.93 59.81 -2.45
N PRO A 8 -22.39 58.56 -2.40
CA PRO A 8 -22.71 58.03 -1.08
C PRO A 8 -22.01 56.70 -0.82
N CYS A 9 -21.16 56.73 0.20
CA CYS A 9 -20.82 55.60 1.03
C CYS A 9 -22.10 55.20 1.78
N SER A 10 -22.74 54.09 1.40
CA SER A 10 -23.73 53.42 2.25
C SER A 10 -23.77 51.93 1.93
N LEU A 11 -23.23 51.19 2.89
CA LEU A 11 -23.50 49.81 3.25
C LEU A 11 -24.65 49.14 2.50
N LEU A 12 -24.33 48.05 1.81
CA LEU A 12 -25.18 46.86 1.80
C LEU A 12 -24.28 45.62 1.84
N MET A 13 -24.28 44.96 2.99
CA MET A 13 -23.69 43.64 3.19
C MET A 13 -24.30 42.65 2.18
N LEU A 14 -23.45 41.95 1.41
CA LEU A 14 -23.80 40.64 0.88
C LEU A 14 -22.91 39.59 1.55
N ALA A 15 -23.54 38.85 2.46
CA ALA A 15 -23.10 37.55 2.92
C ALA A 15 -23.02 36.57 1.74
N GLY A 16 -22.02 35.69 1.70
CA GLY A 16 -21.91 34.74 0.60
C GLY A 16 -20.79 33.72 0.72
N LEU A 17 -21.00 32.74 1.61
CA LEU A 17 -20.61 31.34 1.43
C LEU A 17 -19.11 30.99 1.52
N SER A 18 -18.63 30.84 2.76
CA SER A 18 -17.46 30.04 3.10
C SER A 18 -17.74 28.57 2.73
N LEU A 19 -17.36 28.11 1.54
CA LEU A 19 -17.43 26.70 1.19
C LEU A 19 -16.50 25.93 2.14
N GLY A 20 -17.13 25.12 2.99
CA GLY A 20 -16.50 24.39 4.07
C GLY A 20 -15.31 23.56 3.60
N LEU A 21 -14.24 23.62 4.38
CA LEU A 21 -13.18 22.63 4.36
C LEU A 21 -13.83 21.27 4.61
N GLY A 22 -14.08 20.53 3.55
CA GLY A 22 -14.43 19.12 3.63
C GLY A 22 -13.32 18.44 4.42
N THR A 23 -13.64 18.02 5.64
CA THR A 23 -12.80 17.11 6.40
C THR A 23 -12.71 15.84 5.58
N LEU A 24 -11.69 15.74 4.73
CA LEU A 24 -11.20 14.43 4.31
C LEU A 24 -10.86 13.75 5.63
N SER A 25 -11.76 12.89 6.10
CA SER A 25 -11.42 11.88 7.07
C SER A 25 -10.31 11.08 6.41
N ALA A 26 -9.07 11.48 6.68
CA ALA A 26 -7.92 10.64 6.53
C ALA A 26 -8.27 9.41 7.37
N ARG A 27 -8.75 8.35 6.70
CA ARG A 27 -8.76 7.03 7.29
C ARG A 27 -7.29 6.70 7.49
N ALA A 28 -6.74 7.17 8.60
CA ALA A 28 -5.59 6.58 9.22
C ALA A 28 -5.86 5.09 9.17
N SER A 29 -5.01 4.38 8.44
CA SER A 29 -5.19 2.95 8.25
C SER A 29 -5.20 2.31 9.63
N SER A 30 -6.39 1.95 10.10
CA SER A 30 -6.58 1.27 11.39
C SER A 30 -5.94 -0.12 11.30
N ASP A 31 -5.53 -0.68 12.44
CA ASP A 31 -4.86 -1.98 12.55
C ASP A 31 -5.58 -3.12 11.78
N ASP A 32 -6.93 -3.10 11.74
CA ASP A 32 -7.72 -4.07 10.97
C ASP A 32 -7.47 -3.99 9.44
N SER A 33 -7.22 -2.79 8.92
CA SER A 33 -6.94 -2.58 7.49
C SER A 33 -5.56 -3.12 7.11
N TRP A 34 -4.59 -3.00 8.02
CA TRP A 34 -3.25 -3.57 7.82
C TRP A 34 -3.26 -5.09 7.87
N ALA A 35 -4.04 -5.69 8.77
CA ALA A 35 -4.18 -7.14 8.86
C ALA A 35 -4.83 -7.76 7.60
N ALA A 36 -5.87 -7.11 7.06
CA ALA A 36 -6.50 -7.53 5.81
C ALA A 36 -5.53 -7.45 4.62
N PHE A 37 -4.76 -6.36 4.53
CA PHE A 37 -3.74 -6.19 3.51
C PHE A 37 -2.65 -7.27 3.61
N GLY A 38 -2.13 -7.54 4.80
CA GLY A 38 -1.12 -8.57 5.00
C GLY A 38 -1.59 -9.97 4.58
N LYS A 39 -2.85 -10.31 4.86
CA LYS A 39 -3.47 -11.57 4.39
C LYS A 39 -3.54 -11.65 2.88
N GLU A 40 -3.87 -10.52 2.24
CA GLU A 40 -3.92 -10.46 0.79
C GLU A 40 -2.55 -10.68 0.15
N VAL A 41 -1.53 -9.97 0.62
CA VAL A 41 -0.14 -10.14 0.17
C VAL A 41 0.29 -11.59 0.37
N ALA A 42 0.00 -12.18 1.55
CA ALA A 42 0.33 -13.58 1.83
C ALA A 42 -0.33 -14.54 0.83
N ALA A 43 -1.61 -14.33 0.52
CA ALA A 43 -2.36 -15.16 -0.41
C ALA A 43 -1.82 -15.05 -1.84
N ALA A 44 -1.60 -13.83 -2.33
CA ALA A 44 -1.08 -13.58 -3.66
C ALA A 44 0.33 -14.17 -3.83
N CYS A 45 1.21 -13.97 -2.86
CA CYS A 45 2.56 -14.50 -2.88
C CYS A 45 2.60 -16.03 -2.77
N LYS A 46 1.74 -16.64 -1.95
CA LYS A 46 1.61 -18.10 -1.90
C LYS A 46 1.13 -18.67 -3.23
N ALA A 47 0.16 -18.02 -3.88
CA ALA A 47 -0.33 -18.46 -5.18
C ALA A 47 0.76 -18.37 -6.26
N ALA A 48 1.46 -17.24 -6.34
CA ALA A 48 2.52 -17.01 -7.33
C ALA A 48 3.72 -17.96 -7.18
N THR A 49 3.89 -18.57 -6.00
CA THR A 49 5.01 -19.48 -5.69
C THR A 49 4.58 -20.95 -5.56
N GLY A 50 3.30 -21.26 -5.79
CA GLY A 50 2.74 -22.60 -5.61
C GLY A 50 3.35 -23.67 -6.51
N ASP A 51 3.90 -23.27 -7.65
CA ASP A 51 4.58 -24.19 -8.57
C ASP A 51 6.01 -24.49 -8.14
N SER A 52 6.68 -23.57 -7.45
CA SER A 52 8.08 -23.71 -7.03
C SER A 52 8.24 -24.41 -5.68
N PHE A 53 7.29 -24.22 -4.75
CA PHE A 53 7.39 -24.71 -3.37
C PHE A 53 6.34 -25.77 -3.02
N SER A 54 6.72 -26.73 -2.17
CA SER A 54 5.78 -27.77 -1.69
C SER A 54 4.92 -27.29 -0.52
N LYS A 55 5.53 -26.60 0.46
CA LYS A 55 4.85 -26.07 1.66
C LYS A 55 5.49 -24.74 2.06
N PRO A 56 5.26 -23.67 1.28
CA PRO A 56 5.91 -22.39 1.54
C PRO A 56 5.39 -21.72 2.81
N ARG A 57 6.32 -21.18 3.61
CA ARG A 57 6.05 -20.18 4.65
C ARG A 57 6.15 -18.80 4.00
N VAL A 58 5.17 -17.95 4.25
CA VAL A 58 5.16 -16.56 3.77
C VAL A 58 5.30 -15.64 4.97
N VAL A 59 6.33 -14.81 4.97
CA VAL A 59 6.56 -13.75 5.96
C VAL A 59 6.29 -12.43 5.27
N VAL A 60 5.23 -11.75 5.70
CA VAL A 60 4.80 -10.49 5.11
C VAL A 60 5.42 -9.33 5.87
N ASP A 61 5.93 -8.34 5.15
CA ASP A 61 6.22 -7.03 5.71
C ASP A 61 4.89 -6.39 6.15
N PRO A 62 4.71 -6.12 7.46
CA PRO A 62 3.43 -5.65 8.00
C PRO A 62 2.96 -4.32 7.42
N TYR A 63 3.87 -3.50 6.90
CA TYR A 63 3.56 -2.20 6.32
C TYR A 63 3.72 -2.20 4.80
N GLY A 64 4.69 -2.98 4.31
CA GLY A 64 5.15 -2.92 2.94
C GLY A 64 5.77 -1.57 2.61
N SER A 65 5.69 -1.19 1.34
CA SER A 65 6.09 0.13 0.84
C SER A 65 4.87 0.96 0.44
N GLU A 66 5.09 2.19 -0.03
CA GLU A 66 4.01 3.04 -0.53
C GLU A 66 3.15 2.34 -1.59
N ARG A 67 3.79 1.64 -2.53
CA ARG A 67 3.15 1.06 -3.72
C ARG A 67 3.01 -0.46 -3.68
N TYR A 68 3.79 -1.13 -2.83
CA TYR A 68 3.91 -2.57 -2.85
C TYR A 68 3.69 -3.20 -1.48
N GLY A 69 3.06 -4.37 -1.46
CA GLY A 69 3.19 -5.32 -0.36
C GLY A 69 4.43 -6.17 -0.59
N LEU A 70 5.20 -6.43 0.45
CA LEU A 70 6.44 -7.18 0.34
C LEU A 70 6.33 -8.43 1.21
N ALA A 71 6.82 -9.55 0.68
CA ALA A 71 6.89 -10.77 1.46
C ALA A 71 8.13 -11.59 1.08
N ILE A 72 8.64 -12.33 2.04
CA ILE A 72 9.60 -13.40 1.78
C ILE A 72 8.86 -14.73 1.83
N VAL A 73 9.03 -15.52 0.78
CA VAL A 73 8.49 -16.88 0.71
C VAL A 73 9.65 -17.85 0.84
N THR A 74 9.59 -18.74 1.82
CA THR A 74 10.66 -19.72 2.08
C THR A 74 10.07 -21.10 2.22
N GLY A 75 10.78 -22.11 1.71
CA GLY A 75 10.38 -23.49 1.92
C GLY A 75 11.18 -24.47 1.09
N LYS A 76 10.72 -25.72 1.12
CA LYS A 76 11.27 -26.79 0.28
C LYS A 76 10.83 -26.56 -1.18
N LEU A 77 11.81 -26.48 -2.07
CA LEU A 77 11.60 -26.37 -3.50
C LEU A 77 11.22 -27.73 -4.08
N LYS A 78 10.35 -27.74 -5.08
CA LYS A 78 9.98 -28.99 -5.77
C LYS A 78 11.16 -29.57 -6.58
N ALA A 79 12.05 -28.71 -7.06
CA ALA A 79 13.30 -29.11 -7.70
C ALA A 79 14.32 -29.75 -6.74
N GLY A 80 14.08 -29.68 -5.41
CA GLY A 80 14.98 -30.17 -4.37
C GLY A 80 15.64 -29.03 -3.60
N GLY A 81 16.05 -29.32 -2.36
CA GLY A 81 16.63 -28.33 -1.47
C GLY A 81 15.62 -27.35 -0.83
N THR A 82 16.15 -26.33 -0.17
CA THR A 82 15.39 -25.26 0.48
C THR A 82 15.87 -23.94 -0.10
N GLY A 83 14.94 -23.06 -0.41
CA GLY A 83 15.24 -21.72 -0.91
C GLY A 83 14.25 -20.69 -0.39
N SER A 84 14.55 -19.44 -0.68
CA SER A 84 13.68 -18.31 -0.42
C SER A 84 13.52 -17.47 -1.68
N VAL A 85 12.39 -16.78 -1.82
CA VAL A 85 12.18 -15.79 -2.88
C VAL A 85 11.58 -14.53 -2.27
N ILE A 86 11.91 -13.39 -2.88
CA ILE A 86 11.21 -12.13 -2.60
C ILE A 86 9.95 -12.12 -3.47
N CYS A 87 8.82 -11.82 -2.86
CA CYS A 87 7.56 -11.58 -3.55
C CYS A 87 7.14 -10.12 -3.35
N VAL A 88 6.81 -9.47 -4.46
CA VAL A 88 6.35 -8.08 -4.51
C VAL A 88 4.92 -8.07 -5.02
N PHE A 89 4.00 -7.61 -4.20
CA PHE A 89 2.59 -7.44 -4.54
C PHE A 89 2.31 -5.99 -4.91
N ASP A 90 1.94 -5.72 -6.15
CA ASP A 90 1.57 -4.38 -6.61
C ASP A 90 0.14 -4.03 -6.16
N LYS A 91 0.00 -2.93 -5.40
CA LYS A 91 -1.30 -2.49 -4.85
C LYS A 91 -2.27 -1.98 -5.91
N GLN A 92 -1.77 -1.48 -7.04
CA GLN A 92 -2.60 -0.98 -8.16
C GLN A 92 -3.09 -2.10 -9.05
N SER A 93 -2.16 -2.94 -9.54
CA SER A 93 -2.49 -4.02 -10.47
C SER A 93 -3.03 -5.26 -9.74
N ARG A 94 -2.84 -5.34 -8.42
CA ARG A 94 -3.22 -6.47 -7.56
C ARG A 94 -2.54 -7.77 -7.99
N LYS A 95 -1.33 -7.67 -8.55
CA LYS A 95 -0.51 -8.81 -9.01
C LYS A 95 0.70 -9.01 -8.13
N ALA A 96 1.07 -10.26 -7.92
CA ALA A 96 2.31 -10.64 -7.27
C ALA A 96 3.37 -10.99 -8.32
N GLU A 97 4.57 -10.44 -8.14
CA GLU A 97 5.77 -10.75 -8.89
C GLU A 97 6.77 -11.44 -7.97
N VAL A 98 7.46 -12.45 -8.51
CA VAL A 98 8.37 -13.30 -7.74
C VAL A 98 9.78 -13.11 -8.29
N GLY A 99 10.70 -12.77 -7.41
CA GLY A 99 12.13 -12.65 -7.72
C GLY A 99 12.81 -14.00 -7.91
N SER A 100 14.12 -13.96 -8.10
CA SER A 100 14.95 -15.16 -8.19
C SER A 100 15.06 -15.90 -6.86
N GLU A 101 15.43 -17.17 -6.94
CA GLU A 101 15.73 -18.00 -5.78
C GLU A 101 16.97 -17.50 -5.03
N LEU A 102 16.86 -17.45 -3.71
CA LEU A 102 17.90 -17.13 -2.75
C LEU A 102 18.18 -18.36 -1.91
N GLY A 103 19.39 -18.88 -2.04
CA GLY A 103 19.88 -20.01 -1.26
C GLY A 103 20.04 -19.67 0.22
N PRO A 104 20.18 -20.70 1.08
CA PRO A 104 20.33 -20.54 2.53
C PRO A 104 21.65 -19.88 2.96
N ASP A 105 22.63 -19.80 2.05
CA ASP A 105 23.88 -19.07 2.19
C ASP A 105 23.69 -17.55 2.04
N LEU A 106 22.72 -17.12 1.23
CA LEU A 106 22.41 -15.70 0.97
C LEU A 106 21.37 -15.12 1.94
N LEU A 107 20.35 -15.90 2.30
CA LEU A 107 19.26 -15.40 3.14
C LEU A 107 18.93 -16.38 4.27
N LYS A 108 19.05 -15.88 5.51
CA LYS A 108 18.62 -16.58 6.72
C LYS A 108 17.42 -15.87 7.33
N ILE A 109 16.32 -16.60 7.50
CA ILE A 109 15.13 -16.09 8.16
C ILE A 109 15.12 -16.59 9.59
N ALA A 110 15.12 -15.64 10.53
CA ALA A 110 14.91 -15.95 11.94
C ALA A 110 13.53 -16.61 12.12
N LYS A 111 13.50 -17.63 12.96
CA LYS A 111 12.33 -18.48 13.14
C LYS A 111 11.21 -17.73 13.86
#